data_AF-A0A7S2PV03-F1
#
_entry.id   AF-A0A7S2PV03-F1
#
_cell.length_a   1.000
_cell.length_b   1.000
_cell.length_c   1.000
_cell.angle_alpha   90.00
_cell.angle_beta   90.00
_cell.angle_gamma   90.00
#
_symmetry.space_group_name_H-M   'P 1'
#
loop_
_entity.id
_entity.type
_entity.pdbx_description
1 polymer ?
#
loop_
_entity_poly.entity_id
_entity_poly.type
_entity_poly.pdbx_seq_one_letter_code
_entity_poly.pdbx_strand_id
1 'polypeptide(L)'
;SSRSDGTELSLGKPEGEGVLSTEALACNRILRTLQQLRRAHRLSRCLLVIDDEAGYLSRNVAFRRLLGDLLSHAQHLHLLVLSRAPVYEPLGAIEVVSEPMGSLSQMDAARLFLSRIHRRLEPADLASTAHVDWPAPGPNLVERTCSQLCGHPLMARLAGHPGSVCDIAARVIPSGPTLRE
;
A
#
# COMPACT_ATOMS: atom_id res chain seq x y z
N SER A 1 -54.17 16.26 -48.79
CA SER A 1 -53.09 16.97 -48.08
C SER A 1 -53.04 16.43 -46.66
N SER A 2 -52.01 15.65 -46.33
CA SER A 2 -50.87 16.07 -45.47
C SER A 2 -51.22 15.95 -43.97
N ARG A 3 -50.43 15.38 -43.07
CA ARG A 3 -49.08 14.79 -43.11
C ARG A 3 -48.97 13.96 -41.82
N SER A 4 -48.35 12.80 -41.93
CA SER A 4 -47.81 11.99 -40.83
C SER A 4 -46.69 12.74 -40.11
N ASP A 5 -46.62 12.65 -38.78
CA ASP A 5 -45.40 12.93 -38.03
C ASP A 5 -45.12 11.75 -37.09
N GLY A 6 -44.17 10.93 -37.50
CA GLY A 6 -43.71 9.75 -36.78
C GLY A 6 -42.57 10.13 -35.86
N THR A 7 -42.76 9.90 -34.56
CA THR A 7 -41.70 10.05 -33.56
C THR A 7 -40.87 8.77 -33.53
N GLU A 8 -39.77 8.75 -34.29
CA GLU A 8 -38.74 7.71 -34.18
C GLU A 8 -37.96 7.89 -32.87
N LEU A 9 -38.23 7.00 -31.91
CA LEU A 9 -37.39 6.77 -30.74
C LEU A 9 -36.14 6.00 -31.16
N SER A 10 -35.06 6.75 -31.41
CA SER A 10 -33.74 6.21 -31.68
C SER A 10 -33.17 5.53 -30.42
N LEU A 11 -33.28 4.20 -30.35
CA LEU A 11 -32.57 3.38 -29.38
C LEU A 11 -31.07 3.44 -29.67
N GLY A 12 -30.32 4.14 -28.83
CA GLY A 12 -28.86 4.15 -28.87
C GLY A 12 -28.30 2.73 -28.67
N LYS A 13 -27.53 2.25 -29.65
CA LYS A 13 -26.76 1.01 -29.54
C LYS A 13 -25.74 1.13 -28.39
N PRO A 14 -25.67 0.18 -27.45
CA PRO A 14 -24.59 0.13 -26.48
C PRO A 14 -23.32 -0.34 -27.17
N GLU A 15 -22.48 0.60 -27.61
CA GLU A 15 -21.09 0.32 -27.99
C GLU A 15 -20.28 -0.02 -26.74
N GLY A 16 -20.30 -1.30 -26.33
CA GLY A 16 -19.59 -1.75 -25.12
C GLY A 16 -19.38 -3.25 -24.95
N GLU A 17 -19.77 -4.09 -25.92
CA GLU A 17 -19.76 -5.56 -25.74
C GLU A 17 -18.36 -6.23 -25.83
N GLY A 18 -17.34 -5.54 -26.35
CA GLY A 18 -16.01 -6.14 -26.56
C GLY A 18 -15.14 -6.30 -25.31
N VAL A 19 -15.20 -5.35 -24.37
CA VAL A 19 -14.27 -5.30 -23.22
C VAL A 19 -14.69 -6.27 -22.11
N LEU A 20 -15.98 -6.56 -21.99
CA LEU A 20 -16.51 -7.50 -20.99
C LEU A 20 -16.03 -8.95 -21.21
N SER A 21 -15.66 -9.31 -22.44
CA SER A 21 -15.21 -10.67 -22.78
C SER A 21 -13.83 -11.00 -22.20
N THR A 22 -12.88 -10.06 -22.30
CA THR A 22 -11.51 -10.28 -21.81
C THR A 22 -11.44 -10.29 -20.29
N GLU A 23 -12.20 -9.41 -19.63
CA GLU A 23 -12.28 -9.39 -18.17
C GLU A 23 -12.92 -10.69 -17.66
N ALA A 24 -14.07 -11.09 -18.21
CA ALA A 24 -14.73 -12.34 -17.82
C ALA A 24 -13.82 -13.57 -18.01
N LEU A 25 -12.99 -13.60 -19.05
CA LEU A 25 -12.01 -14.67 -19.26
C LEU A 25 -10.90 -14.67 -18.20
N ALA A 26 -10.35 -13.50 -17.86
CA ALA A 26 -9.37 -13.37 -16.79
C ALA A 26 -9.95 -13.80 -15.43
N CYS A 27 -11.17 -13.38 -15.13
CA CYS A 27 -11.93 -13.79 -13.94
C CYS A 27 -12.07 -15.30 -13.84
N ASN A 28 -12.51 -15.95 -14.93
CA ASN A 28 -12.67 -17.40 -14.98
C ASN A 28 -11.34 -18.13 -14.80
N ARG A 29 -10.23 -17.59 -15.32
CA ARG A 29 -8.89 -18.16 -15.10
C ARG A 29 -8.50 -18.07 -13.63
N ILE A 30 -8.65 -16.92 -13.00
CA ILE A 30 -8.34 -16.72 -11.57
C ILE A 30 -9.19 -17.67 -10.72
N LEU A 31 -10.49 -17.74 -10.97
CA LEU A 31 -11.40 -18.67 -10.29
C LEU A 31 -10.94 -20.13 -10.40
N ARG A 32 -10.59 -20.58 -11.61
CA ARG A 32 -10.11 -21.95 -11.82
C ARG A 32 -8.79 -22.21 -11.09
N THR A 33 -7.85 -21.27 -11.12
CA THR A 33 -6.59 -21.39 -10.38
C THR A 33 -6.83 -21.48 -8.88
N LEU A 34 -7.70 -20.64 -8.32
CA LEU A 34 -8.07 -20.70 -6.90
C LEU A 34 -8.76 -22.01 -6.53
N GLN A 35 -9.65 -22.50 -7.40
CA GLN A 35 -10.30 -23.81 -7.22
C GLN A 35 -9.31 -24.97 -7.29
N GLN A 36 -8.32 -24.90 -8.19
CA GLN A 36 -7.25 -25.91 -8.31
C GLN A 36 -6.35 -25.90 -7.07
N LEU A 37 -5.92 -24.72 -6.61
CA LEU A 37 -5.16 -24.56 -5.38
C LEU A 37 -5.93 -25.10 -4.17
N ARG A 38 -7.24 -24.84 -4.10
CA ARG A 38 -8.12 -25.41 -3.07
C ARG A 38 -8.19 -26.94 -3.13
N ARG A 39 -8.23 -27.54 -4.33
CA ARG A 39 -8.25 -29.01 -4.47
C ARG A 39 -6.95 -29.64 -4.00
N ALA A 40 -5.81 -29.01 -4.31
CA ALA A 40 -4.48 -29.46 -3.88
C ALA A 40 -4.27 -29.25 -2.37
N HIS A 41 -4.80 -28.16 -1.82
CA HIS A 41 -4.59 -27.73 -0.44
C HIS A 41 -5.92 -27.49 0.29
N ARG A 42 -6.73 -28.56 0.45
CA ARG A 42 -8.11 -28.50 0.95
C ARG A 42 -8.31 -27.78 2.30
N LEU A 43 -7.24 -27.59 3.08
CA LEU A 43 -7.27 -26.97 4.40
C LEU A 43 -6.46 -25.67 4.49
N SER A 44 -5.80 -25.24 3.42
CA SER A 44 -4.94 -24.06 3.48
C SER A 44 -5.74 -22.79 3.23
N ARG A 45 -5.58 -21.82 4.14
CA ARG A 45 -6.05 -20.45 3.95
C ARG A 45 -5.23 -19.79 2.85
N CYS A 46 -5.90 -19.09 1.95
CA CYS A 46 -5.28 -18.36 0.84
C CYS A 46 -5.43 -16.86 1.10
N LEU A 47 -4.36 -16.09 0.93
CA LEU A 47 -4.39 -14.63 0.97
C LEU A 47 -4.13 -14.10 -0.44
N LEU A 48 -5.12 -13.40 -1.01
CA LEU A 48 -4.95 -12.63 -2.22
C LEU A 48 -4.58 -11.20 -1.84
N VAL A 49 -3.42 -10.75 -2.30
CA VAL A 49 -2.95 -9.37 -2.11
C VAL A 49 -3.12 -8.64 -3.43
N ILE A 50 -3.81 -7.50 -3.42
CA ILE A 50 -4.00 -6.62 -4.57
C ILE A 50 -3.35 -5.28 -4.27
N ASP A 51 -2.44 -4.85 -5.14
CA ASP A 51 -1.92 -3.48 -5.14
C ASP A 51 -2.75 -2.63 -6.10
N ASP A 52 -3.66 -1.84 -5.55
CA ASP A 52 -4.60 -0.96 -6.24
C ASP A 52 -4.05 0.47 -6.35
N GLU A 53 -2.83 0.59 -6.87
CA GLU A 53 -2.16 1.89 -7.02
C GLU A 53 -2.99 2.88 -7.86
N ALA A 54 -3.71 2.37 -8.86
CA ALA A 54 -4.52 3.15 -9.80
C ALA A 54 -5.93 3.50 -9.26
N GLY A 55 -6.33 3.03 -8.08
CA GLY A 55 -7.67 3.23 -7.54
C GLY A 55 -8.78 2.59 -8.39
N TYR A 56 -8.46 1.46 -9.04
CA TYR A 56 -9.39 0.71 -9.88
C TYR A 56 -10.55 0.16 -9.04
N LEU A 57 -10.27 -0.24 -7.79
CA LEU A 57 -11.29 -0.83 -6.94
C LEU A 57 -12.40 0.15 -6.60
N SER A 58 -12.09 1.42 -6.33
CA SER A 58 -13.10 2.46 -6.06
C SER A 58 -13.90 2.84 -7.31
N ARG A 59 -13.30 2.77 -8.51
CA ARG A 59 -13.92 3.25 -9.75
C ARG A 59 -14.69 2.18 -10.52
N ASN A 60 -14.32 0.91 -10.38
CA ASN A 60 -14.88 -0.17 -11.19
C ASN A 60 -15.82 -1.08 -10.38
N VAL A 61 -17.12 -0.90 -10.58
CA VAL A 61 -18.19 -1.73 -9.98
C VAL A 61 -18.10 -3.20 -10.42
N ALA A 62 -17.77 -3.47 -11.68
CA ALA A 62 -17.66 -4.83 -12.20
C ALA A 62 -16.51 -5.59 -11.51
N PHE A 63 -15.39 -4.90 -11.27
CA PHE A 63 -14.26 -5.47 -10.53
C PHE A 63 -14.61 -5.74 -9.06
N ARG A 64 -15.32 -4.82 -8.39
CA ARG A 64 -15.82 -5.08 -7.02
C ARG A 64 -16.76 -6.28 -6.95
N ARG A 65 -17.69 -6.39 -7.91
CA ARG A 65 -18.59 -7.55 -8.02
C ARG A 65 -17.81 -8.85 -8.21
N LEU A 66 -16.84 -8.85 -9.11
CA LEU A 66 -15.95 -9.99 -9.29
C LEU A 66 -15.27 -10.43 -7.99
N LEU A 67 -14.67 -9.50 -7.24
CA LEU A 67 -14.00 -9.84 -5.99
C LEU A 67 -15.00 -10.35 -4.95
N GLY A 68 -16.20 -9.78 -4.90
CA GLY A 68 -17.30 -10.30 -4.07
C GLY A 68 -17.70 -11.73 -4.44
N ASP A 69 -17.78 -12.02 -5.74
CA ASP A 69 -18.07 -13.37 -6.23
C ASP A 69 -16.94 -14.35 -5.85
N LEU A 70 -15.67 -13.95 -5.98
CA LEU A 70 -14.53 -14.77 -5.56
C LEU A 70 -14.64 -15.16 -4.09
N LEU A 71 -14.85 -14.17 -3.22
CA LEU A 71 -14.94 -14.38 -1.78
C LEU A 71 -16.16 -15.23 -1.40
N SER A 72 -17.30 -15.05 -2.09
CA SER A 72 -18.52 -15.83 -1.84
C SER A 72 -18.34 -17.32 -2.17
N HIS A 73 -17.53 -17.64 -3.18
CA HIS A 73 -17.31 -19.03 -3.62
C HIS A 73 -16.07 -19.69 -2.95
N ALA A 74 -15.22 -18.91 -2.30
CA ALA A 74 -13.98 -19.37 -1.70
C ALA A 74 -13.89 -19.04 -0.20
N GLN A 75 -14.51 -19.86 0.65
CA GLN A 75 -14.57 -19.68 2.11
C GLN A 75 -13.21 -19.58 2.84
N HIS A 76 -12.11 -19.94 2.18
CA HIS A 76 -10.75 -19.85 2.74
C HIS A 76 -9.90 -18.75 2.09
N LEU A 77 -10.51 -17.94 1.22
CA LEU A 77 -9.88 -16.79 0.59
C LEU A 77 -10.02 -15.58 1.49
N HIS A 78 -8.88 -15.01 1.86
CA HIS A 78 -8.76 -13.70 2.46
C HIS A 78 -8.28 -12.71 1.40
N LEU A 79 -8.73 -11.48 1.48
CA LEU A 79 -8.36 -10.42 0.56
C LEU A 79 -7.70 -9.28 1.35
N LEU A 80 -6.51 -8.87 0.92
CA LEU A 80 -5.85 -7.66 1.35
C LEU A 80 -5.69 -6.75 0.14
N VAL A 81 -6.26 -5.55 0.21
CA VAL A 81 -6.12 -4.54 -0.85
C VAL A 81 -5.29 -3.39 -0.31
N LEU A 82 -4.21 -3.06 -1.01
CA LEU A 82 -3.37 -1.90 -0.76
C LEU A 82 -3.84 -0.82 -1.73
N SER A 83 -4.47 0.25 -1.25
CA SER A 83 -4.96 1.34 -2.11
C SER A 83 -4.54 2.71 -1.56
N ARG A 84 -4.49 3.70 -2.45
CA ARG A 84 -4.17 5.10 -2.08
C ARG A 84 -5.36 5.83 -1.46
N ALA A 85 -6.57 5.33 -1.68
CA ALA A 85 -7.81 5.88 -1.12
C ALA A 85 -8.58 4.76 -0.42
N PRO A 86 -9.31 5.07 0.67
CA PRO A 86 -10.15 4.07 1.33
C PRO A 86 -11.26 3.59 0.39
N VAL A 87 -11.63 2.33 0.52
CA VAL A 87 -12.74 1.70 -0.21
C VAL A 87 -13.80 1.35 0.81
N TYR A 88 -14.94 2.04 0.74
CA TYR A 88 -16.07 1.82 1.65
C TYR A 88 -17.20 1.04 0.98
N GLU A 89 -17.15 0.89 -0.34
CA GLU A 89 -18.12 0.10 -1.08
C GLU A 89 -17.94 -1.39 -0.79
N PRO A 90 -19.03 -2.13 -0.53
CA PRO A 90 -18.96 -3.55 -0.24
C PRO A 90 -18.53 -4.38 -1.46
N LEU A 91 -17.92 -5.54 -1.20
CA LEU A 91 -17.60 -6.55 -2.20
C LEU A 91 -18.68 -7.64 -2.18
N GLY A 92 -19.82 -7.34 -2.80
CA GLY A 92 -21.01 -8.20 -2.73
C GLY A 92 -21.66 -8.11 -1.34
N ALA A 93 -21.79 -9.26 -0.67
CA ALA A 93 -22.34 -9.33 0.70
C ALA A 93 -21.27 -9.13 1.80
N ILE A 94 -20.03 -8.83 1.43
CA ILE A 94 -18.90 -8.75 2.34
C ILE A 94 -18.56 -7.28 2.58
N GLU A 95 -18.50 -6.92 3.87
CA GLU A 95 -18.07 -5.61 4.32
C GLU A 95 -16.56 -5.44 4.10
N VAL A 96 -16.18 -4.24 3.65
CA VAL A 96 -14.79 -3.84 3.47
C VAL A 96 -14.37 -2.98 4.64
N VAL A 97 -13.30 -3.38 5.32
CA VAL A 97 -12.69 -2.59 6.39
C VAL A 97 -11.47 -1.89 5.81
N SER A 98 -11.52 -0.56 5.77
CA SER A 98 -10.40 0.28 5.36
C SER A 98 -9.60 0.71 6.60
N GLU A 99 -8.37 0.20 6.72
CA GLU A 99 -7.43 0.61 7.76
C GLU A 99 -6.46 1.65 7.18
N PRO A 100 -6.52 2.92 7.59
CA PRO A 100 -5.62 3.95 7.07
C PRO A 100 -4.18 3.68 7.55
N MET A 101 -3.24 3.63 6.61
CA MET A 101 -1.82 3.58 6.96
C MET A 101 -1.29 4.99 7.23
N GLY A 102 -1.06 5.30 8.50
CA GLY A 102 -0.42 6.54 8.92
C GLY A 102 1.09 6.56 8.65
N SER A 103 1.69 7.73 8.85
CA SER A 103 3.15 7.85 8.94
C SER A 103 3.68 7.05 10.13
N LEU A 104 4.93 6.59 10.03
CA LEU A 104 5.63 5.99 11.17
C LEU A 104 5.76 6.99 12.32
N SER A 105 5.73 6.48 13.55
CA SER A 105 6.14 7.28 14.70
C SER A 105 7.59 7.74 14.52
N GLN A 106 7.99 8.84 15.13
CA GLN A 106 9.40 9.31 15.04
C GLN A 106 10.39 8.23 15.50
N MET A 107 10.02 7.46 16.53
CA MET A 107 10.83 6.36 17.05
C MET A 107 10.98 5.22 16.03
N ASP A 108 9.88 4.83 15.38
CA ASP A 108 9.92 3.78 14.35
C ASP A 108 10.63 4.25 13.08
N ALA A 109 10.45 5.51 12.70
CA ALA A 109 11.19 6.13 11.60
C ALA A 109 12.70 6.17 11.89
N ALA A 110 13.11 6.53 13.11
CA ALA A 110 14.51 6.51 13.53
C ALA A 110 15.09 5.09 13.54
N ARG A 111 14.34 4.10 14.02
CA ARG A 111 14.73 2.68 13.96
C ARG A 111 14.88 2.20 12.53
N LEU A 112 13.92 2.52 11.67
CA LEU A 112 13.97 2.19 10.24
C LEU A 112 15.20 2.85 9.60
N PHE A 113 15.43 4.13 9.86
CA PHE A 113 16.59 4.87 9.37
C PHE A 113 17.91 4.18 9.75
N LEU A 114 18.14 3.93 11.04
CA LEU A 114 19.34 3.25 11.53
C LEU A 114 19.50 1.83 10.97
N SER A 115 18.40 1.14 10.68
CA SER A 115 18.45 -0.20 10.07
C SER A 115 18.85 -0.19 8.59
N ARG A 116 18.80 0.97 7.93
CA ARG A 116 19.01 1.13 6.48
C ARG A 116 20.27 1.91 6.09
N ILE A 117 20.90 2.64 7.01
CA ILE A 117 22.15 3.35 6.74
C ILE A 117 23.31 2.38 6.48
N HIS A 118 24.31 2.83 5.71
CA HIS A 118 25.46 2.02 5.30
C HIS A 118 26.76 2.36 6.04
N ARG A 119 26.71 3.27 7.02
CA ARG A 119 27.80 3.54 7.96
C ARG A 119 27.28 3.76 9.36
N ARG A 120 28.17 3.66 10.35
CA ARG A 120 27.84 4.11 11.72
C ARG A 120 27.68 5.62 11.74
N LEU A 121 26.73 6.09 12.53
CA LEU A 121 26.59 7.53 12.79
C LEU A 121 27.75 7.99 13.67
N GLU A 122 28.24 9.19 13.37
CA GLU A 122 29.31 9.87 14.08
C GLU A 122 28.72 11.01 14.93
N PRO A 123 29.46 11.52 15.93
CA PRO A 123 29.02 12.67 16.72
C PRO A 123 28.57 13.86 15.87
N ALA A 124 29.22 14.13 14.74
CA ALA A 124 28.86 15.21 13.83
C ALA A 124 27.46 15.05 13.21
N ASP A 125 26.96 13.81 13.07
CA ASP A 125 25.62 13.53 12.52
C ASP A 125 24.51 13.82 13.52
N LEU A 126 24.81 13.77 14.83
CA LEU A 126 23.83 13.86 15.91
C LEU A 126 24.02 15.10 16.80
N ALA A 127 25.13 15.82 16.65
CA ALA A 127 25.40 17.05 17.39
C ALA A 127 24.28 18.06 17.10
N SER A 128 23.33 18.18 18.01
CA SER A 128 22.39 19.30 18.04
C SER A 128 23.14 20.54 18.54
N THR A 129 22.60 21.74 18.31
CA THR A 129 23.19 22.99 18.83
C THR A 129 23.21 23.07 20.36
N ALA A 130 22.53 22.14 21.05
CA ALA A 130 22.67 21.93 22.48
C ALA A 130 23.71 20.84 22.73
N HIS A 131 24.63 21.05 23.68
CA HIS A 131 25.59 20.06 24.16
C HIS A 131 24.90 18.72 24.45
N VAL A 132 24.99 17.76 23.53
CA VAL A 132 24.54 16.39 23.76
C VAL A 132 25.78 15.55 24.03
N ASP A 133 25.90 15.05 25.25
CA ASP A 133 26.91 14.06 25.58
C ASP A 133 26.73 12.83 24.68
N TRP A 134 27.79 12.48 23.94
CA TRP A 134 27.77 11.31 23.07
C TRP A 134 27.49 10.07 23.92
N PRO A 135 26.53 9.22 23.53
CA PRO A 135 26.14 8.10 24.35
C PRO A 135 27.33 7.14 24.50
N ALA A 136 27.74 6.93 25.76
CA ALA A 136 28.75 5.93 26.06
C ALA A 136 28.31 4.56 25.51
N PRO A 137 29.23 3.77 24.95
CA PRO A 137 28.93 2.44 24.45
C PRO A 137 28.36 1.58 25.59
N GLY A 138 27.24 0.90 25.31
CA GLY A 138 26.57 0.09 26.32
C GLY A 138 25.30 -0.58 25.79
N PRO A 139 24.68 -1.45 26.60
CA PRO A 139 23.33 -1.91 26.32
C PRO A 139 22.43 -0.66 26.15
N ASN A 140 21.61 -0.64 25.11
CA ASN A 140 20.73 0.48 24.73
C ASN A 140 21.36 1.58 23.86
N LEU A 141 22.54 1.36 23.25
CA LEU A 141 23.10 2.31 22.28
C LEU A 141 22.13 2.63 21.15
N VAL A 142 21.46 1.62 20.57
CA VAL A 142 20.47 1.80 19.49
C VAL A 142 19.31 2.67 19.94
N GLU A 143 18.76 2.41 21.12
CA GLU A 143 17.62 3.16 21.65
C GLU A 143 18.00 4.61 21.97
N ARG A 144 19.17 4.85 22.57
CA ARG A 144 19.69 6.21 22.80
C ARG A 144 19.91 6.95 21.49
N THR A 145 20.47 6.28 20.48
CA THR A 145 20.68 6.85 19.14
C THR A 145 19.35 7.17 18.47
N CYS A 146 18.35 6.29 18.59
CA CYS A 146 16.99 6.57 18.10
C CYS A 146 16.38 7.79 18.79
N SER A 147 16.49 7.89 20.11
CA SER A 147 15.99 9.06 20.86
C SER A 147 16.67 10.36 20.45
N GLN A 148 17.97 10.34 20.15
CA GLN A 148 18.68 11.50 19.60
C GLN A 148 18.18 11.85 18.19
N LEU A 149 17.98 10.85 17.34
CA LEU A 149 17.43 11.03 15.99
C LEU A 149 16.01 11.58 16.00
N CYS A 150 15.15 11.16 16.94
CA CYS A 150 13.77 11.67 17.04
C CYS A 150 13.74 13.20 17.16
N GLY A 151 14.70 13.80 17.87
CA GLY A 151 14.86 15.25 17.98
C GLY A 151 15.62 15.91 16.83
N HIS A 152 16.13 15.14 15.87
CA HIS A 152 16.94 15.65 14.78
C HIS A 152 16.06 16.29 13.68
N PRO A 153 16.41 17.47 13.12
CA PRO A 153 15.62 18.14 12.09
C PRO A 153 15.35 17.28 10.84
N LEU A 154 16.24 16.31 10.56
CA LEU A 154 16.02 15.33 9.49
C LEU A 154 14.73 14.52 9.71
N MET A 155 14.47 14.04 10.93
CA MET A 155 13.28 13.24 11.19
C MET A 155 11.99 14.06 11.02
N ALA A 156 12.02 15.35 11.39
CA ALA A 156 10.91 16.26 11.15
C ALA A 156 10.65 16.45 9.64
N ARG A 157 11.70 16.57 8.82
CA ARG A 157 11.59 16.67 7.35
C ARG A 157 11.05 15.39 6.71
N LEU A 158 11.40 14.23 7.26
CA LEU A 158 10.97 12.92 6.74
C LEU A 158 9.51 12.61 7.08
N ALA A 159 8.94 13.27 8.10
CA ALA A 159 7.53 13.16 8.50
C ALA A 159 7.03 11.70 8.65
N GLY A 160 7.92 10.79 9.04
CA GLY A 160 7.61 9.36 9.20
C GLY A 160 7.25 8.62 7.90
N HIS A 161 7.51 9.17 6.72
CA HIS A 161 7.23 8.50 5.44
C HIS A 161 8.29 7.40 5.16
N PRO A 162 7.93 6.10 5.13
CA PRO A 162 8.91 5.01 5.03
C PRO A 162 9.81 5.08 3.79
N GLY A 163 9.23 5.43 2.62
CA GLY A 163 9.99 5.60 1.37
C GLY A 163 11.10 6.63 1.50
N SER A 164 10.75 7.88 1.80
CA SER A 164 11.70 8.96 2.10
C SER A 164 12.74 8.59 3.16
N VAL A 165 12.35 7.90 4.24
CA VAL A 165 13.29 7.44 5.28
C VAL A 165 14.34 6.51 4.67
N CYS A 166 13.90 5.51 3.90
CA CYS A 166 14.80 4.58 3.21
C CYS A 166 15.68 5.29 2.19
N ASP A 167 15.12 6.21 1.40
CA ASP A 167 15.84 6.93 0.34
C ASP A 167 16.96 7.81 0.91
N ILE A 168 16.72 8.49 2.03
CA ILE A 168 17.76 9.27 2.69
C ILE A 168 18.76 8.34 3.41
N ALA A 169 18.30 7.30 4.09
CA ALA A 169 19.19 6.35 4.76
C ALA A 169 20.18 5.71 3.78
N ALA A 170 19.74 5.39 2.56
CA ALA A 170 20.59 4.84 1.49
C ALA A 170 21.72 5.79 1.04
N ARG A 171 21.58 7.10 1.28
CA ARG A 171 22.61 8.11 0.98
C ARG A 171 23.67 8.22 2.08
N VAL A 172 23.45 7.61 3.24
CA VAL A 172 24.38 7.61 4.37
C VAL A 172 25.42 6.52 4.15
N ILE A 173 26.45 6.86 3.37
CA ILE A 173 27.56 5.97 2.98
C ILE A 173 28.87 6.37 3.66
N PRO A 174 29.85 5.45 3.77
CA PRO A 174 31.20 5.77 4.25
C PRO A 174 31.83 6.94 3.47
N SER A 175 32.45 7.89 4.17
CA SER A 175 33.02 9.14 3.60
C SER A 175 32.01 10.05 2.91
N GLY A 176 30.71 9.81 3.07
CA GLY A 176 29.65 10.69 2.62
C GLY A 176 29.46 11.91 3.53
N PRO A 177 28.53 12.81 3.17
CA PRO A 177 28.21 13.97 3.98
C PRO A 177 27.65 13.59 5.35
N THR A 178 27.63 14.58 6.24
CA THR A 178 26.95 14.45 7.53
C THR A 178 25.43 14.55 7.34
N LEU A 179 24.63 14.09 8.30
CA LEU A 179 23.16 14.17 8.24
C LEU A 179 22.56 15.59 8.20
N ARG A 180 23.40 16.63 8.27
CA ARG A 180 22.99 18.04 8.30
C ARG A 180 23.04 18.72 6.93
N GLU A 181 23.81 18.16 6.00
CA GLU A 181 23.97 18.65 4.62
C GLU A 181 22.88 18.08 3.71
#